data_AF-A0A4Q6GLK6-F1
#
_entry.id   AF-A0A4Q6GLK6-F1
#
_cell.length_a   1.000
_cell.length_b   1.000
_cell.length_c   1.000
_cell.angle_alpha   90.00
_cell.angle_beta   90.00
_cell.angle_gamma   90.00
#
_symmetry.space_group_name_H-M   'P 1'
#
loop_
_entity.id
_entity.type
_entity.pdbx_description
1 polymer ?
#
loop_
_entity_poly.entity_id
_entity_poly.type
_entity_poly.pdbx_seq_one_letter_code
_entity_poly.pdbx_strand_id
1 'polypeptide(L)'
;ACTTARWLKGEIKTAQLPAKAWNAAEWMKFLNDIDNKTNAARLEELDKAFGLARTGNNEVAFRFYRAAVHAGYRGIRPNLEAFLMSVGRQKFVVPLYGALRATPDDRAWAERVYKAARERYHPETQGSVDKQMTK
;
A
#
# COMPACT_ATOMS: atom_id res chain seq x y z
N ALA A 1 -6.49 6.24 -25.40
CA ALA A 1 -5.66 6.58 -24.23
C ALA A 1 -5.91 5.55 -23.12
N CYS A 2 -4.86 5.04 -22.47
CA CYS A 2 -4.96 4.05 -21.38
C CYS A 2 -5.87 4.59 -20.25
N THR A 3 -6.84 3.81 -19.80
CA THR A 3 -7.87 4.20 -18.80
C THR A 3 -7.26 4.81 -17.54
N THR A 4 -6.13 4.28 -17.07
CA THR A 4 -5.38 4.82 -15.91
C THR A 4 -4.95 6.27 -16.11
N ALA A 5 -4.45 6.63 -17.30
CA ALA A 5 -3.98 7.99 -17.58
C ALA A 5 -5.14 8.99 -17.58
N ARG A 6 -6.31 8.60 -18.12
CA ARG A 6 -7.53 9.41 -18.10
C ARG A 6 -8.02 9.61 -16.66
N TRP A 7 -7.97 8.55 -15.86
CA TRP A 7 -8.32 8.62 -14.44
C TRP A 7 -7.37 9.57 -13.70
N LEU A 8 -6.05 9.43 -13.83
CA LEU A 8 -5.06 10.32 -13.20
C LEU A 8 -5.28 11.80 -13.55
N LYS A 9 -5.65 12.10 -14.80
CA LYS A 9 -6.00 13.47 -15.25
C LYS A 9 -7.36 13.97 -14.74
N GLY A 10 -8.18 13.11 -14.16
CA GLY A 10 -9.54 13.45 -13.73
C GLY A 10 -10.57 13.51 -14.86
N GLU A 11 -10.23 13.03 -16.06
CA GLU A 11 -11.15 12.97 -17.21
C GLU A 11 -12.26 11.93 -17.00
N ILE A 12 -12.02 10.94 -16.13
CA ILE A 12 -13.01 9.94 -15.71
C ILE A 12 -13.04 9.83 -14.19
N LYS A 13 -14.24 9.64 -13.64
CA LYS A 13 -14.46 9.39 -12.21
C LYS A 13 -14.08 7.96 -11.85
N THR A 14 -13.82 7.71 -10.57
CA THR A 14 -13.49 6.37 -10.06
C THR A 14 -14.60 5.35 -10.35
N ALA A 15 -15.87 5.76 -10.29
CA ALA A 15 -17.02 4.92 -10.65
C ALA A 15 -17.06 4.51 -12.14
N GLN A 16 -16.36 5.23 -13.02
CA GLN A 16 -16.28 4.92 -14.45
C GLN A 16 -15.12 3.98 -14.79
N LEU A 17 -14.30 3.58 -13.81
CA LEU A 17 -13.29 2.56 -14.00
C LEU A 17 -13.98 1.20 -14.25
N PRO A 18 -13.54 0.41 -15.24
CA PRO A 18 -14.03 -0.96 -15.45
C PRO A 18 -13.52 -1.94 -14.39
N ALA A 19 -13.10 -1.43 -13.23
CA ALA A 19 -12.32 -2.15 -12.23
C ALA A 19 -13.09 -3.27 -11.51
N LYS A 20 -14.43 -3.29 -11.62
CA LYS A 20 -15.25 -4.42 -11.15
C LYS A 20 -15.01 -5.70 -11.97
N ALA A 21 -14.55 -5.59 -13.21
CA ALA A 21 -14.25 -6.73 -14.07
C ALA A 21 -12.77 -7.15 -14.00
N TRP A 22 -11.94 -6.40 -13.27
CA TRP A 22 -10.52 -6.65 -13.24
C TRP A 22 -10.16 -7.88 -12.42
N ASN A 23 -9.27 -8.70 -12.97
CA ASN A 23 -8.56 -9.72 -12.22
C ASN A 23 -7.40 -9.11 -11.41
N ALA A 24 -6.71 -9.95 -10.64
CA ALA A 24 -5.60 -9.51 -9.80
C ALA A 24 -4.45 -8.86 -10.60
N ALA A 25 -4.12 -9.37 -11.79
CA ALA A 25 -3.04 -8.82 -12.62
C ALA A 25 -3.36 -7.42 -13.15
N GLU A 26 -4.61 -7.19 -13.54
CA GLU A 26 -5.09 -5.87 -13.95
C GLU A 26 -5.05 -4.88 -12.78
N TRP A 27 -5.48 -5.30 -11.59
CA TRP A 27 -5.33 -4.51 -10.36
C TRP A 27 -3.88 -4.20 -10.03
N MET A 28 -3.00 -5.20 -10.11
CA MET A 28 -1.57 -5.02 -9.87
C MET A 28 -0.96 -3.99 -10.83
N LYS A 29 -1.31 -4.08 -12.11
CA LYS A 29 -0.87 -3.12 -13.14
C LYS A 29 -1.37 -1.71 -12.81
N PHE A 30 -2.67 -1.57 -12.55
CA PHE A 30 -3.28 -0.27 -12.22
C PHE A 30 -2.64 0.37 -10.99
N LEU A 31 -2.47 -0.39 -9.91
CA LEU A 31 -1.88 0.12 -8.65
C LEU A 31 -0.40 0.50 -8.81
N ASN A 32 0.36 -0.26 -9.61
CA ASN A 32 1.73 0.11 -9.96
C ASN A 32 1.76 1.41 -10.78
N ASP A 33 0.82 1.59 -11.71
CA ASP A 33 0.79 2.75 -12.60
C ASP A 33 0.46 4.05 -11.88
N ILE A 34 -0.37 4.00 -10.82
CA ILE A 34 -0.80 5.19 -10.03
C ILE A 34 0.13 5.51 -8.85
N ASP A 35 1.01 4.59 -8.46
CA ASP A 35 1.94 4.78 -7.35
C ASP A 35 2.80 6.02 -7.57
N ASN A 36 2.92 6.88 -6.55
CA ASN A 36 3.55 8.22 -6.61
C ASN A 36 2.94 9.20 -7.64
N LYS A 37 1.78 8.91 -8.24
CA LYS A 37 1.12 9.78 -9.23
C LYS A 37 -0.29 10.21 -8.84
N THR A 38 -0.75 9.81 -7.66
CA THR A 38 -2.08 10.13 -7.14
C THR A 38 -1.97 10.68 -5.72
N ASN A 39 -3.09 11.17 -5.18
CA ASN A 39 -3.17 11.75 -3.84
C ASN A 39 -4.08 10.92 -2.92
N ALA A 40 -4.05 11.27 -1.62
CA ALA A 40 -4.80 10.55 -0.60
C ALA A 40 -6.31 10.49 -0.90
N ALA A 41 -6.92 11.61 -1.31
CA ALA A 41 -8.36 11.69 -1.57
C ALA A 41 -8.81 10.71 -2.67
N ARG A 42 -8.02 10.57 -3.74
CA ARG A 42 -8.31 9.63 -4.83
C ARG A 42 -8.14 8.17 -4.41
N LEU A 43 -7.16 7.85 -3.57
CA LEU A 43 -7.00 6.50 -3.04
C LEU A 43 -8.09 6.14 -2.03
N GLU A 44 -8.56 7.12 -1.25
CA GLU A 44 -9.71 6.94 -0.38
C GLU A 44 -10.98 6.67 -1.20
N GLU A 45 -11.24 7.43 -2.27
CA GLU A 45 -12.36 7.17 -3.19
C GLU A 45 -12.27 5.76 -3.81
N LEU A 46 -11.08 5.37 -4.26
CA LEU A 46 -10.80 4.05 -4.83
C LEU A 46 -11.07 2.93 -3.82
N ASP A 47 -10.62 3.11 -2.57
CA ASP A 47 -10.85 2.15 -1.48
C ASP A 47 -12.32 2.03 -1.12
N LYS A 48 -13.06 3.14 -1.05
CA LYS A 48 -14.50 3.14 -0.82
C LYS A 48 -15.25 2.42 -1.94
N ALA A 49 -14.83 2.61 -3.19
CA ALA A 49 -15.49 2.02 -4.35
C ALA A 49 -15.21 0.52 -4.52
N PHE A 50 -14.00 0.05 -4.20
CA PHE A 50 -13.56 -1.30 -4.54
C PHE A 50 -13.04 -2.14 -3.36
N GLY A 51 -12.94 -1.57 -2.16
CA GLY A 51 -12.55 -2.30 -0.94
C GLY A 51 -11.11 -2.82 -0.96
N LEU A 52 -10.18 -2.09 -1.59
CA LEU A 52 -8.81 -2.55 -1.80
C LEU A 52 -8.02 -2.77 -0.51
N ALA A 53 -8.29 -1.99 0.55
CA ALA A 53 -7.68 -2.20 1.85
C ALA A 53 -8.10 -3.53 2.51
N ARG A 54 -9.18 -4.16 2.04
CA ARG A 54 -9.76 -5.39 2.60
C ARG A 54 -9.60 -6.60 1.67
N THR A 55 -8.79 -6.46 0.61
CA THR A 55 -8.58 -7.55 -0.34
C THR A 55 -7.86 -8.74 0.30
N GLY A 56 -8.28 -9.96 -0.05
CA GLY A 56 -7.58 -11.19 0.35
C GLY A 56 -6.32 -11.47 -0.49
N ASN A 57 -6.06 -10.69 -1.54
CA ASN A 57 -4.90 -10.89 -2.41
C ASN A 57 -3.71 -10.03 -1.93
N ASN A 58 -2.69 -10.68 -1.38
CA ASN A 58 -1.51 -10.01 -0.84
C ASN A 58 -0.76 -9.14 -1.85
N GLU A 59 -0.77 -9.47 -3.15
CA GLU A 59 -0.13 -8.65 -4.18
C GLU A 59 -0.86 -7.33 -4.41
N VAL A 60 -2.20 -7.39 -4.41
CA VAL A 60 -3.05 -6.21 -4.57
C VAL A 60 -2.97 -5.37 -3.31
N ALA A 61 -3.11 -5.98 -2.13
CA ALA A 61 -3.00 -5.32 -0.82
C ALA A 61 -1.67 -4.57 -0.71
N PHE A 62 -0.55 -5.24 -0.98
CA PHE A 62 0.79 -4.64 -0.93
C PHE A 62 0.91 -3.38 -1.80
N ARG A 63 0.50 -3.47 -3.08
CA ARG A 63 0.60 -2.33 -4.01
C ARG A 63 -0.30 -1.18 -3.60
N PHE A 64 -1.51 -1.51 -3.14
CA PHE A 64 -2.45 -0.51 -2.66
C PHE A 64 -1.93 0.21 -1.42
N TYR A 65 -1.41 -0.53 -0.43
CA TYR A 65 -0.81 0.07 0.77
C TYR A 65 0.40 0.92 0.44
N ARG A 66 1.29 0.46 -0.46
CA ARG A 66 2.47 1.25 -0.86
C ARG A 66 2.06 2.57 -1.50
N ALA A 67 1.12 2.52 -2.46
CA ALA A 67 0.57 3.73 -3.08
C ALA A 67 -0.11 4.64 -2.04
N ALA A 68 -0.86 4.07 -1.09
CA ALA A 68 -1.54 4.81 -0.02
C ALA A 68 -0.55 5.52 0.91
N VAL A 69 0.53 4.85 1.31
CA VAL A 69 1.59 5.45 2.13
C VAL A 69 2.27 6.60 1.39
N HIS A 70 2.67 6.40 0.13
CA HIS A 70 3.29 7.48 -0.67
C HIS A 70 2.36 8.68 -0.87
N ALA A 71 1.05 8.44 -1.00
CA ALA A 71 0.05 9.49 -1.18
C ALA A 71 -0.40 10.15 0.14
N GLY A 72 0.04 9.65 1.30
CA GLY A 72 -0.37 10.13 2.62
C GLY A 72 -1.78 9.70 3.06
N TYR A 73 -2.36 8.67 2.44
CA TYR A 73 -3.67 8.15 2.83
C TYR A 73 -3.56 7.25 4.07
N ARG A 74 -3.86 7.82 5.25
CA ARG A 74 -3.72 7.13 6.54
C ARG A 74 -4.94 6.30 6.96
N GLY A 75 -6.06 6.38 6.24
CA GLY A 75 -7.27 5.58 6.51
C GLY A 75 -7.03 4.06 6.42
N ILE A 76 -5.96 3.64 5.74
CA ILE A 76 -5.52 2.24 5.62
C ILE A 76 -4.79 1.70 6.86
N ARG A 77 -4.38 2.53 7.82
CA ARG A 77 -3.49 2.12 8.93
C ARG A 77 -3.97 0.85 9.66
N PRO A 78 -5.26 0.68 10.02
CA PRO A 78 -5.73 -0.55 10.66
C PRO A 78 -5.51 -1.81 9.81
N ASN A 79 -5.82 -1.74 8.51
CA ASN A 79 -5.66 -2.86 7.58
C ASN A 79 -4.18 -3.14 7.27
N LEU A 80 -3.37 -2.08 7.13
CA LEU A 80 -1.93 -2.20 6.92
C LEU A 80 -1.23 -2.81 8.15
N GLU A 81 -1.61 -2.41 9.37
CA GLU A 81 -1.07 -3.02 10.59
C GLU A 81 -1.42 -4.50 10.66
N ALA A 82 -2.69 -4.88 10.43
CA ALA A 82 -3.09 -6.28 10.37
C ALA A 82 -2.32 -7.07 9.29
N PHE A 83 -2.08 -6.46 8.13
CA PHE A 83 -1.28 -7.05 7.06
C PHE A 83 0.17 -7.27 7.49
N LEU A 84 0.85 -6.26 8.04
CA LEU A 84 2.22 -6.36 8.52
C LEU A 84 2.35 -7.37 9.68
N MET A 85 1.34 -7.49 10.54
CA MET A 85 1.32 -8.49 11.62
C MET A 85 1.09 -9.93 11.13
N SER A 86 0.56 -10.12 9.92
CA SER A 86 0.22 -11.44 9.36
C SER A 86 1.21 -11.94 8.31
N VAL A 87 1.84 -11.05 7.53
CA VAL A 87 2.80 -11.44 6.48
C VAL A 87 4.24 -11.16 6.88
N GLY A 88 5.12 -12.15 6.76
CA GLY A 88 6.57 -12.00 7.03
C GLY A 88 7.45 -11.96 5.78
N ARG A 89 6.89 -11.95 4.57
CA ARG A 89 7.68 -12.05 3.34
C ARG A 89 8.37 -10.71 3.04
N GLN A 90 9.70 -10.72 2.97
CA GLN A 90 10.53 -9.53 2.72
C GLN A 90 10.03 -8.65 1.56
N LYS A 91 9.57 -9.26 0.46
CA LYS A 91 9.10 -8.52 -0.72
C LYS A 91 7.93 -7.56 -0.44
N PHE A 92 7.19 -7.79 0.63
CA PHE A 92 6.08 -6.94 1.06
C PHE A 92 6.54 -6.00 2.18
N VAL A 93 7.08 -6.57 3.26
CA VAL A 93 7.31 -5.81 4.50
C VAL A 93 8.45 -4.79 4.36
N VAL A 94 9.55 -5.15 3.69
CA VAL A 94 10.72 -4.26 3.53
C VAL A 94 10.35 -2.98 2.77
N PRO A 95 9.73 -3.04 1.57
CA PRO A 95 9.32 -1.83 0.87
C PRO A 95 8.22 -1.04 1.59
N LEU A 96 7.31 -1.69 2.33
CA LEU A 96 6.28 -0.96 3.10
C LEU A 96 6.90 -0.17 4.25
N TYR A 97 7.78 -0.77 5.04
CA TYR A 97 8.49 -0.05 6.10
C TYR A 97 9.42 1.03 5.54
N GLY A 98 10.08 0.78 4.40
CA GLY A 98 10.86 1.80 3.71
C GLY A 98 10.01 3.01 3.31
N ALA A 99 8.83 2.78 2.72
CA ALA A 99 7.90 3.86 2.36
C ALA A 99 7.41 4.63 3.60
N LEU A 100 7.05 3.93 4.68
CA LEU A 100 6.61 4.56 5.92
C LEU A 100 7.71 5.39 6.60
N ARG A 101 8.97 4.92 6.57
CA ARG A 101 10.12 5.65 7.13
C ARG A 101 10.48 6.89 6.32
N ALA A 102 10.25 6.86 5.01
CA ALA A 102 10.50 8.00 4.13
C ALA A 102 9.57 9.18 4.44
N THR A 103 8.36 8.92 4.95
CA THR A 103 7.41 9.95 5.36
C THR A 103 7.60 10.32 6.85
N PRO A 104 8.05 11.55 7.19
CA PRO A 104 8.35 11.93 8.57
C PRO A 104 7.21 11.65 9.58
N ASP A 105 5.98 11.97 9.19
CA ASP A 105 4.77 11.79 10.00
C ASP A 105 4.40 10.31 10.26
N ASP A 106 4.90 9.39 9.44
CA ASP A 106 4.59 7.96 9.56
C ASP A 106 5.66 7.18 10.33
N ARG A 107 6.83 7.77 10.60
CA ARG A 107 7.97 7.12 11.27
C ARG A 107 7.62 6.52 12.62
N ALA A 108 7.06 7.33 13.52
CA ALA A 108 6.71 6.86 14.87
C ALA A 108 5.68 5.72 14.83
N TRP A 109 4.73 5.79 13.88
CA TRP A 109 3.76 4.72 13.69
C TRP A 109 4.41 3.45 13.14
N ALA A 110 5.30 3.58 12.15
CA ALA A 110 6.05 2.47 11.57
C ALA A 110 6.89 1.73 12.61
N GLU A 111 7.60 2.46 13.46
CA GLU A 111 8.44 1.92 14.54
C GLU A 111 7.60 1.15 15.57
N ARG A 112 6.44 1.70 15.98
CA ARG A 112 5.50 1.02 16.87
C ARG A 112 5.03 -0.31 16.26
N VAL A 113 4.58 -0.29 15.01
CA VAL A 113 4.08 -1.50 14.34
C VAL A 113 5.21 -2.51 14.15
N TYR A 114 6.40 -2.06 13.75
CA TYR A 114 7.54 -2.96 13.61
C TYR A 114 7.95 -3.60 14.92
N LYS A 115 8.00 -2.85 16.03
CA LYS A 115 8.29 -3.39 17.35
C LYS A 115 7.33 -4.54 17.72
N ALA A 116 6.05 -4.40 17.40
CA ALA A 116 5.05 -5.45 17.64
C ALA A 116 5.16 -6.65 16.68
N ALA A 117 5.53 -6.41 15.41
CA ALA A 117 5.62 -7.44 14.39
C ALA A 117 6.96 -8.21 14.41
N ARG A 118 8.05 -7.58 14.89
CA ARG A 118 9.44 -8.02 14.69
C ARG A 118 9.67 -9.45 15.13
N GLU A 119 9.20 -9.84 16.31
CA GLU A 119 9.39 -11.19 16.86
C GLU A 119 8.74 -12.29 16.02
N ARG A 120 7.73 -11.94 15.21
CA ARG A 120 7.02 -12.88 14.33
C ARG A 120 7.73 -13.08 13.00
N TYR A 121 8.63 -12.17 12.61
CA TYR A 121 9.35 -12.26 11.36
C TYR A 121 10.53 -13.21 11.45
N HIS A 122 10.84 -13.88 10.34
CA HIS A 122 12.08 -14.63 10.19
C HIS A 122 13.30 -13.72 10.43
N PRO A 123 14.40 -14.18 11.06
CA PRO A 123 15.59 -13.36 11.35
C PRO A 123 16.14 -12.58 10.14
N GLU A 124 16.12 -13.19 8.95
CA GLU A 124 16.53 -12.49 7.72
C GLU A 124 15.62 -11.29 7.39
N THR A 125 14.31 -11.42 7.63
CA THR A 125 13.36 -10.34 7.41
C THR A 125 13.54 -9.25 8.45
N GLN A 126 13.77 -9.62 9.72
CA GLN A 126 14.11 -8.67 10.77
C GLN A 126 15.34 -7.84 10.36
N GLY A 127 16.44 -8.49 9.96
CA GLY A 127 17.66 -7.79 9.54
C GLY A 127 17.45 -6.85 8.34
N SER A 128 16.60 -7.22 7.38
CA SER A 128 16.28 -6.35 6.24
C SER A 128 15.39 -5.15 6.62
N VAL A 129 14.46 -5.32 7.56
CA VAL A 129 13.61 -4.23 8.05
C VAL A 129 14.36 -3.33 9.03
N ASP A 130 15.20 -3.89 9.90
CA ASP A 130 16.08 -3.14 10.80
C ASP A 130 16.90 -2.11 10.02
N LYS A 131 17.44 -2.50 8.85
CA LYS A 131 18.14 -1.58 7.93
C LYS A 131 17.28 -0.42 7.40
N GLN A 132 15.96 -0.59 7.31
CA GLN A 132 15.07 0.52 6.93
C GLN A 132 14.79 1.44 8.12
N MET A 133 14.77 0.90 9.35
CA MET A 133 14.52 1.67 10.57
C MET A 133 15.69 2.57 10.96
N THR A 134 16.92 2.18 10.59
CA THR A 134 18.14 2.96 10.87
C THR A 134 18.46 4.03 9.83
N LYS A 135 17.79 4.01 8.67
CA LYS A 135 17.94 5.04 7.62
C LYS A 135 17.07 6.25 7.92
#